data_AF-A0A8T4KZI3-F1
#
_entry.id   AF-A0A8T4KZI3-F1
#
_cell.length_a   1.000
_cell.length_b   1.000
_cell.length_c   1.000
_cell.angle_alpha   90.00
_cell.angle_beta   90.00
_cell.angle_gamma   90.00
#
_symmetry.space_group_name_H-M   'P 1'
#
loop_
_entity.id
_entity.type
_entity.pdbx_description
1 polymer ?
#
loop_
_entity_poly.entity_id
_entity_poly.type
_entity_poly.pdbx_seq_one_letter_code
_entity_poly.pdbx_strand_id
1 'polypeptide(L)'
;FLFAIQSFEAAPFYIFDEADAALDKENSLKLARMIKEVSKTSQFIAITHNDAIIKAADQIIGVALNQQKSSVIGLRLKERAATASNT
;
A
#
# COMPACT_ATOMS: atom_id res chain seq x y z
N PHE A 1 -8.48 6.63 -14.64
CA PHE A 1 -7.58 7.02 -15.73
C PHE A 1 -6.22 6.33 -15.59
N LEU A 2 -5.44 6.59 -14.53
CA LEU A 2 -4.09 6.00 -14.37
C LEU A 2 -4.07 4.47 -14.52
N PHE A 3 -4.89 3.74 -13.75
CA PHE A 3 -5.01 2.28 -13.87
C PHE A 3 -5.37 1.76 -15.28
N ALA A 4 -6.05 2.57 -16.10
CA ALA A 4 -6.35 2.20 -17.49
C ALA A 4 -5.08 2.26 -18.36
N ILE A 5 -4.21 3.26 -18.16
CA ILE A 5 -2.90 3.32 -18.82
C ILE A 5 -2.04 2.13 -18.38
N GLN A 6 -1.98 1.86 -17.07
CA GLN A 6 -1.23 0.72 -16.53
C GLN A 6 -1.69 -0.61 -17.12
N SER A 7 -2.98 -0.75 -17.42
CA SER A 7 -3.54 -1.97 -18.02
C SER A 7 -3.15 -2.19 -19.49
N PHE A 8 -2.76 -1.13 -20.19
CA PHE A 8 -2.27 -1.21 -21.57
C PHE A 8 -0.75 -1.39 -21.59
N GLU A 9 -0.03 -0.55 -20.85
CA GLU A 9 1.43 -0.60 -20.74
C GLU A 9 1.84 -0.31 -19.30
N ALA A 10 2.30 -1.36 -18.60
CA ALA A 10 2.68 -1.25 -17.21
C ALA A 10 4.14 -0.77 -17.08
N ALA A 11 4.34 0.35 -16.38
CA ALA A 11 5.65 0.78 -15.90
C ALA A 11 6.23 -0.23 -14.89
N PRO A 12 7.57 -0.31 -14.76
CA PRO A 12 8.21 -1.21 -13.79
C PRO A 12 7.89 -0.85 -12.33
N PHE A 13 7.60 0.43 -12.04
CA PHE A 13 7.18 0.87 -10.71
C PHE A 13 6.27 2.10 -10.74
N TYR A 14 5.56 2.32 -9.64
CA TYR A 14 4.70 3.49 -9.40
C TYR A 14 4.90 4.05 -7.99
N ILE A 15 4.81 5.37 -7.86
CA ILE A 15 4.87 6.08 -6.57
C ILE A 15 3.59 6.90 -6.41
N PHE A 16 2.81 6.61 -5.38
CA PHE A 16 1.61 7.38 -5.01
C PHE A 16 1.90 8.17 -3.73
N ASP A 17 1.56 9.45 -3.72
CA ASP A 17 1.65 10.32 -2.55
C ASP A 17 0.26 10.80 -2.18
N GLU A 18 -0.28 10.29 -1.07
CA GLU A 18 -1.61 10.56 -0.52
C GLU A 18 -2.76 10.55 -1.56
N ALA A 19 -2.65 9.70 -2.58
CA ALA A 19 -3.63 9.57 -3.66
C ALA A 19 -5.04 9.14 -3.18
N ASP A 20 -5.13 8.70 -1.92
CA ASP A 20 -6.34 8.21 -1.27
C ASP A 20 -6.95 9.21 -0.25
N ALA A 21 -6.37 10.41 -0.08
CA ALA A 21 -6.77 11.38 0.95
C ALA A 21 -8.26 11.79 0.92
N ALA A 22 -8.91 11.72 -0.25
CA ALA A 22 -10.32 12.08 -0.43
C ALA A 22 -11.26 10.86 -0.44
N LEU A 23 -10.76 9.65 -0.21
CA LEU A 23 -11.55 8.42 -0.30
C LEU A 23 -12.19 8.06 1.05
N ASP A 24 -13.44 7.62 0.99
CA ASP A 24 -14.05 6.93 2.13
C ASP A 24 -13.44 5.53 2.34
N LYS A 25 -13.86 4.87 3.41
CA LYS A 25 -13.38 3.54 3.80
C LYS A 25 -13.62 2.47 2.74
N GLU A 26 -14.76 2.47 2.05
CA GLU A 26 -15.11 1.46 1.06
C GLU A 26 -14.25 1.61 -0.19
N ASN A 27 -14.11 2.84 -0.66
CA ASN A 27 -13.31 3.17 -1.83
C ASN A 27 -11.81 2.98 -1.56
N SER A 28 -11.34 3.23 -0.33
CA SER A 28 -9.99 2.89 0.10
C SER A 28 -9.69 1.39 0.01
N LEU A 29 -10.67 0.54 0.38
CA LEU A 29 -10.54 -0.92 0.25
C LEU A 29 -10.54 -1.38 -1.21
N LYS A 30 -11.29 -0.70 -2.10
CA LYS A 30 -11.25 -0.98 -3.55
C LYS A 30 -9.89 -0.60 -4.12
N LEU A 31 -9.37 0.58 -3.80
CA LEU A 31 -8.06 1.03 -4.22
C LEU A 31 -6.94 0.09 -3.73
N ALA A 32 -6.97 -0.30 -2.45
CA ALA A 32 -5.99 -1.24 -1.88
C ALA A 32 -5.98 -2.59 -2.64
N ARG A 33 -7.15 -3.12 -2.99
CA ARG A 33 -7.26 -4.34 -3.80
C ARG A 33 -6.70 -4.16 -5.20
N MET A 34 -7.01 -3.04 -5.86
CA MET A 34 -6.46 -2.74 -7.19
C MET A 34 -4.93 -2.65 -7.16
N ILE A 35 -4.36 -1.92 -6.19
CA ILE A 35 -2.91 -1.81 -6.00
C ILE A 35 -2.30 -3.20 -5.79
N LYS A 36 -2.91 -4.05 -4.95
CA LYS A 36 -2.40 -5.41 -4.68
C LYS A 36 -2.42 -6.33 -5.91
N GLU A 37 -3.40 -6.16 -6.79
CA GLU A 37 -3.44 -6.94 -8.03
C GLU A 37 -2.36 -6.50 -9.01
N VAL A 38 -2.21 -5.19 -9.23
CA VAL A 38 -1.17 -4.67 -10.14
C VAL A 38 0.23 -4.85 -9.54
N SER A 39 0.37 -4.93 -8.20
CA SER A 39 1.66 -5.14 -7.55
C SER A 39 2.31 -6.49 -7.86
N LYS A 40 1.55 -7.43 -8.44
CA LYS A 40 2.06 -8.73 -8.91
C LYS A 40 2.98 -8.60 -10.13
N THR A 41 2.83 -7.52 -10.91
CA THR A 41 3.57 -7.30 -12.15
C THR A 41 4.41 -6.02 -12.14
N SER A 42 4.09 -5.05 -11.28
CA SER A 42 4.85 -3.79 -11.13
C SER A 42 5.09 -3.48 -9.66
N GLN A 43 6.18 -2.77 -9.32
CA GLN A 43 6.42 -2.36 -7.94
C GLN A 43 5.55 -1.14 -7.56
N PHE A 44 4.91 -1.16 -6.39
CA PHE A 44 4.17 -0.01 -5.86
C PHE A 44 4.80 0.51 -4.58
N ILE A 45 4.98 1.82 -4.52
CA ILE A 45 5.37 2.58 -3.32
C ILE A 45 4.26 3.59 -3.05
N ALA A 46 3.58 3.45 -1.91
CA ALA A 46 2.52 4.37 -1.51
C ALA A 46 2.91 5.09 -0.22
N ILE A 47 2.81 6.42 -0.24
CA ILE A 47 2.92 7.28 0.92
C ILE A 47 1.48 7.61 1.34
N THR A 48 1.06 7.10 2.49
CA THR A 48 -0.34 7.21 2.94
C THR A 48 -0.44 6.98 4.43
N HIS A 49 -1.48 7.53 5.04
CA HIS A 49 -1.90 7.27 6.42
C HIS A 49 -3.11 6.31 6.48
N ASN A 50 -3.53 5.73 5.35
CA ASN A 50 -4.75 4.93 5.26
C ASN A 50 -4.53 3.46 5.58
N ASP A 51 -5.14 3.06 6.68
CA ASP A 51 -5.17 1.70 7.20
C ASP A 51 -5.49 0.62 6.16
N ALA A 52 -6.38 0.88 5.20
CA ALA A 52 -6.78 -0.11 4.20
C ALA A 52 -5.61 -0.44 3.26
N ILE A 53 -4.87 0.58 2.82
CA ILE A 53 -3.71 0.42 1.94
C ILE A 53 -2.54 -0.15 2.74
N ILE A 54 -2.29 0.37 3.95
CA ILE A 54 -1.23 -0.10 4.85
C ILE A 54 -1.39 -1.60 5.15
N LYS A 55 -2.61 -2.08 5.41
CA LYS A 55 -2.89 -3.50 5.70
C LYS A 55 -2.74 -4.42 4.48
N ALA A 56 -2.83 -3.89 3.26
CA ALA A 56 -2.66 -4.67 2.04
C ALA A 56 -1.19 -4.73 1.57
N ALA A 57 -0.32 -3.89 2.14
CA ALA A 57 1.08 -3.80 1.75
C ALA A 57 1.90 -5.02 2.21
N ASP A 58 2.89 -5.42 1.39
CA ASP A 58 3.83 -6.49 1.73
C ASP A 58 4.89 -6.03 2.75
N GLN A 59 5.25 -4.75 2.70
CA GLN A 59 6.24 -4.13 3.57
C GLN A 59 5.78 -2.72 3.92
N ILE A 60 6.07 -2.30 5.15
CA ILE A 60 5.83 -0.95 5.64
C ILE A 60 7.17 -0.30 5.93
N ILE A 61 7.35 0.93 5.46
CA ILE A 61 8.48 1.77 5.81
C ILE A 61 7.94 2.91 6.66
N GLY A 62 8.23 2.87 7.96
CA GLY A 62 7.91 3.95 8.88
C GLY A 62 8.97 5.04 8.82
N VAL A 63 8.54 6.30 8.75
CA VAL A 63 9.44 7.46 8.84
C VAL A 63 9.07 8.25 10.08
N ALA A 64 10.05 8.54 10.94
CA ALA A 64 9.87 9.30 12.17
C ALA A 64 10.90 10.42 12.27
N LEU A 65 10.48 11.59 12.73
CA LEU A 65 11.37 12.73 12.99
C LEU A 65 11.95 12.60 14.41
N ASN A 66 13.28 12.56 14.52
CA ASN A 66 13.99 12.52 15.80
C ASN A 66 15.07 13.60 15.82
N GLN A 67 15.04 14.50 16.81
CA GLN A 67 16.03 15.58 16.95
C GLN A 67 16.32 16.33 15.62
N GLN A 68 15.26 16.71 14.90
CA GLN A 68 15.32 17.38 13.58
C GLN A 68 15.95 16.56 12.44
N LYS A 69 16.11 15.24 12.61
CA LYS A 69 16.56 14.31 11.56
C LYS A 69 15.50 13.27 11.28
N SER A 70 15.27 12.96 10.00
CA SER A 70 14.41 11.85 9.61
C SER A 70 15.10 10.53 9.90
N SER A 71 14.39 9.62 10.55
CA SER A 71 14.80 8.25 10.81
C SER A 71 13.83 7.29 10.12
N VAL A 72 14.35 6.20 9.57
CA VAL A 72 13.60 5.24 8.77
C VAL A 72 13.62 3.88 9.45
N ILE A 73 12.45 3.27 9.58
CA ILE A 73 12.26 1.95 10.21
C ILE A 73 11.55 1.05 9.20
N GLY A 74 12.19 -0.04 8.80
CA GLY A 74 11.57 -1.06 7.94
C GLY A 74 10.83 -2.10 8.76
N LEU A 75 9.56 -2.33 8.44
CA LEU A 75 8.72 -3.37 9.03
C LEU A 75 8.25 -4.31 7.91
N ARG A 76 8.47 -5.61 8.07
CA ARG A 76 7.85 -6.62 7.21
C ARG A 76 6.57 -7.10 7.88
N LEU A 77 5.44 -6.91 7.22
CA LEU A 77 4.18 -7.48 7.70
C LEU A 77 4.25 -8.99 7.44
N LYS A 78 4.28 -9.79 8.51
CA LYS A 78 4.10 -11.25 8.37
C LYS A 78 2.66 -11.48 7.92
N GLU A 79 2.48 -12.32 6.91
CA GLU A 79 1.18 -12.86 6.56
C GLU A 79 0.53 -13.40 7.84
N ARG A 80 -0.69 -12.96 8.13
CA ARG A 80 -1.49 -13.61 9.17
C ARG A 80 -1.69 -15.04 8.71
N ALA A 81 -0.96 -15.98 9.32
CA ALA A 81 -1.42 -17.36 9.37
C ALA A 81 -2.87 -17.28 9.85
N ALA A 82 -3.80 -17.74 9.02
CA ALA A 82 -5.20 -17.84 9.38
C ALA A 82 -5.27 -18.57 10.72
N THR A 83 -5.54 -17.83 11.80
CA THR A 83 -5.82 -18.45 13.08
C THR A 83 -7.10 -19.25 12.88
N ALA A 84 -6.93 -20.56 12.87
CA ALA A 84 -7.99 -21.53 12.88
C ALA A 84 -8.96 -21.27 14.05
N SER A 85 -10.23 -21.27 13.72
CA SER A 85 -11.40 -21.57 14.55
C SER A 85 -12.50 -21.82 13.51
N ASN A 86 -13.04 -23.00 13.21
CA ASN A 86 -13.21 -24.26 13.94
C ASN A 86 -13.45 -24.08 15.44
N THR A 87 -14.61 -23.50 15.74
CA THR A 87 -15.71 -24.14 16.51
C THR A 87 -16.97 -23.32 16.30
#